data_AF-A0A178DU18-F1
#
_entry.id   AF-A0A178DU18-F1
#
_cell.length_a   1.000
_cell.length_b   1.000
_cell.length_c   1.000
_cell.angle_alpha   90.00
_cell.angle_beta   90.00
_cell.angle_gamma   90.00
#
_symmetry.space_group_name_H-M   'P 1'
#
loop_
_entity.id
_entity.type
_entity.pdbx_description
1 polymer ?
#
loop_
_entity_poly.entity_id
_entity_poly.type
_entity_poly.pdbx_seq_one_letter_code
_entity_poly.pdbx_strand_id
1 'polypeptide(L)'
;MPTEPPPTGPRLTLLQTTFWDLLPSLYNLITAHWTTIARLTHEVKSALLATERDTATNSLRAELDLLQKDIDSYRALVQGFNVTDIAGLYATAGRTNDQALMEAKGDLADLEASLGVMEERVKEVRADLVYGRDSRRGSRTGGE
;
A
#
# COMPACT_ATOMS: atom_id res chain seq x y z
N MET A 1 -40.02 -20.41 -11.47
CA MET A 1 -39.58 -19.05 -11.11
C MET A 1 -38.65 -18.56 -12.21
N PRO A 2 -38.87 -17.39 -12.82
CA PRO A 2 -37.89 -16.82 -13.71
C PRO A 2 -36.76 -16.23 -12.86
N THR A 3 -35.60 -16.88 -12.89
CA THR A 3 -34.34 -16.30 -12.42
C THR A 3 -33.96 -15.21 -13.42
N GLU A 4 -34.08 -13.95 -13.01
CA GLU A 4 -33.46 -12.84 -13.74
C GLU A 4 -31.97 -13.16 -13.96
N PRO A 5 -31.43 -12.98 -15.17
CA PRO A 5 -29.99 -13.06 -15.37
C PRO A 5 -29.31 -11.98 -14.53
N PRO A 6 -28.13 -12.25 -13.94
CA PRO A 6 -27.41 -11.26 -13.17
C PRO A 6 -27.17 -10.02 -14.06
N PRO A 7 -27.30 -8.81 -13.51
CA PRO A 7 -27.22 -7.58 -14.29
C PRO A 7 -25.82 -7.44 -14.89
N THR A 8 -25.61 -7.86 -16.13
CA THR A 8 -24.37 -7.66 -16.90
C THR A 8 -24.34 -6.25 -17.47
N GLY A 9 -24.27 -5.26 -16.59
CA GLY A 9 -24.05 -3.86 -16.97
C GLY A 9 -22.56 -3.56 -17.17
N PRO A 10 -22.19 -2.61 -18.05
CA PRO A 10 -20.80 -2.18 -18.24
C PRO A 10 -20.11 -1.67 -16.96
N ARG A 11 -20.89 -1.29 -15.93
CA ARG A 11 -20.38 -0.94 -14.60
C ARG A 11 -19.85 -2.16 -13.83
N LEU A 12 -20.52 -3.30 -13.94
CA LEU A 12 -20.13 -4.52 -13.22
C LEU A 12 -18.88 -5.17 -13.82
N THR A 13 -18.71 -5.12 -15.14
CA THR A 13 -17.46 -5.56 -15.79
C THR A 13 -16.28 -4.65 -15.43
N LEU A 14 -16.47 -3.33 -15.40
CA LEU A 14 -15.40 -2.40 -15.00
C LEU A 14 -15.04 -2.56 -13.51
N LEU A 15 -16.04 -2.74 -12.65
CA LEU A 15 -15.83 -3.09 -11.24
C LEU A 15 -15.08 -4.41 -11.11
N GLN A 16 -15.46 -5.45 -11.87
CA GLN A 16 -14.82 -6.76 -11.85
C GLN A 16 -13.34 -6.66 -12.26
N THR A 17 -13.02 -5.99 -13.36
CA THR A 17 -11.62 -5.78 -13.80
C THR A 17 -10.82 -4.98 -12.77
N THR A 18 -11.41 -3.91 -12.22
CA THR A 18 -10.72 -3.08 -11.23
C THR A 18 -10.46 -3.85 -9.93
N PHE A 19 -11.44 -4.63 -9.49
CA PHE A 19 -11.38 -5.38 -8.24
C PHE A 19 -10.46 -6.60 -8.33
N TRP A 20 -10.50 -7.36 -9.43
CA TRP A 20 -9.72 -8.60 -9.58
C TRP A 20 -8.33 -8.41 -10.21
N ASP A 21 -8.14 -7.39 -11.05
CA ASP A 21 -6.87 -7.20 -11.76
C ASP A 21 -6.10 -5.99 -11.22
N LEU A 22 -6.76 -4.84 -11.09
CA LEU A 22 -6.08 -3.59 -10.74
C LEU A 22 -5.69 -3.51 -9.26
N LEU A 23 -6.60 -3.84 -8.33
CA LEU A 23 -6.26 -3.82 -6.90
C LEU A 23 -5.13 -4.80 -6.56
N PRO A 24 -5.14 -6.09 -6.98
CA PRO A 24 -4.06 -7.00 -6.65
C PRO A 24 -2.73 -6.58 -7.27
N SER A 25 -2.74 -6.02 -8.49
CA SER A 25 -1.51 -5.53 -9.13
C SER A 25 -0.91 -4.33 -8.39
N LEU A 26 -1.73 -3.36 -7.95
CA LEU A 26 -1.26 -2.25 -7.13
C LEU A 26 -0.76 -2.72 -5.75
N TYR A 27 -1.44 -3.69 -5.13
CA TYR A 27 -0.97 -4.27 -3.87
C TYR A 27 0.39 -4.97 -4.02
N ASN A 28 0.60 -5.69 -5.12
CA ASN A 28 1.89 -6.31 -5.44
C ASN A 28 2.98 -5.24 -5.64
N LEU A 29 2.65 -4.13 -6.29
CA LEU A 29 3.57 -3.02 -6.52
C LEU A 29 3.97 -2.33 -5.20
N ILE A 30 3.00 -2.05 -4.33
CA ILE A 30 3.23 -1.56 -2.95
C ILE A 30 4.15 -2.52 -2.18
N THR A 31 3.90 -3.82 -2.25
CA THR A 31 4.73 -4.85 -1.58
C THR A 31 6.16 -4.90 -2.14
N ALA A 32 6.33 -4.71 -3.45
CA ALA A 32 7.63 -4.65 -4.10
C ALA A 32 8.43 -3.41 -3.67
N HIS A 33 7.79 -2.25 -3.61
CA HIS A 33 8.39 -1.02 -3.09
C HIS A 33 8.80 -1.18 -1.62
N TRP A 34 7.94 -1.80 -0.79
CA TRP A 34 8.26 -2.07 0.61
C TRP A 34 9.51 -2.96 0.78
N THR A 35 9.63 -3.99 -0.05
CA THR A 35 10.81 -4.88 -0.06
C THR A 35 12.08 -4.13 -0.46
N THR A 36 11.97 -3.25 -1.46
CA THR A 36 13.08 -2.40 -1.91
C THR A 36 13.51 -1.40 -0.83
N ILE A 37 12.56 -0.78 -0.14
CA ILE A 37 12.79 0.12 1.00
C ILE A 37 13.53 -0.59 2.13
N ALA A 38 13.13 -1.82 2.48
CA ALA A 38 13.80 -2.61 3.52
C ALA A 38 15.27 -2.88 3.15
N ARG A 39 15.53 -3.25 1.89
CA ARG A 39 16.89 -3.46 1.38
C ARG A 39 17.72 -2.17 1.43
N LEU A 40 17.20 -1.07 0.89
CA LEU A 40 17.88 0.23 0.87
C LEU A 40 18.14 0.77 2.28
N THR A 41 17.22 0.54 3.21
CA THR A 41 17.42 0.89 4.63
C THR A 41 18.59 0.12 5.23
N HIS A 42 18.74 -1.16 4.87
CA HIS A 42 19.90 -1.94 5.28
C HIS A 42 21.20 -1.42 4.64
N GLU A 43 21.19 -1.10 3.35
CA GLU A 43 22.33 -0.52 2.63
C GLU A 43 22.77 0.82 3.22
N VAL A 44 21.85 1.73 3.55
CA VAL A 44 22.17 3.00 4.23
C VAL A 44 22.84 2.75 5.59
N LYS A 45 22.40 1.72 6.31
CA LYS A 45 22.94 1.36 7.63
C LYS A 45 24.31 0.69 7.54
N SER A 46 24.57 -0.15 6.53
CA SER A 46 25.81 -0.90 6.35
C SER A 46 26.87 -0.19 5.50
N ALA A 47 26.49 0.85 4.74
CA ALA A 47 27.41 1.61 3.89
C ALA A 47 28.60 2.18 4.68
N LEU A 48 29.80 1.82 4.24
CA LEU A 48 31.07 2.24 4.83
C LEU A 48 31.52 3.59 4.27
N LEU A 49 31.28 3.83 2.97
CA LEU A 49 31.62 5.08 2.30
C LEU A 49 30.47 6.09 2.38
N ALA A 50 30.81 7.37 2.50
CA ALA A 50 29.83 8.45 2.53
C ALA A 50 29.04 8.56 1.21
N THR A 51 29.71 8.37 0.08
CA THR A 51 29.11 8.41 -1.26
C THR A 51 28.10 7.29 -1.50
N GLU A 52 28.42 6.07 -1.04
CA GLU A 52 27.50 4.91 -1.06
C GLU A 52 26.27 5.19 -0.20
N ARG A 53 26.48 5.72 1.01
CA ARG A 53 25.39 6.09 1.92
C ARG A 53 24.49 7.16 1.33
N ASP A 54 25.05 8.20 0.73
CA ASP A 54 24.28 9.28 0.12
C ASP A 54 23.48 8.79 -1.10
N THR A 55 24.06 7.90 -1.91
CA THR A 55 23.37 7.26 -3.03
C THR A 55 22.19 6.42 -2.54
N ALA A 56 22.42 5.52 -1.58
CA ALA A 56 21.37 4.68 -1.00
C ALA A 56 20.28 5.52 -0.31
N THR A 57 20.65 6.63 0.33
CA THR A 57 19.69 7.56 0.97
C THR A 57 18.80 8.25 -0.07
N ASN A 58 19.37 8.68 -1.20
CA ASN A 58 18.61 9.30 -2.29
C ASN A 58 17.66 8.29 -2.94
N SER A 59 18.13 7.07 -3.20
CA SER A 59 17.28 5.98 -3.70
C SER A 59 16.16 5.65 -2.71
N LEU A 60 16.46 5.57 -1.42
CA LEU A 60 15.47 5.30 -0.39
C LEU A 60 14.39 6.39 -0.31
N ARG A 61 14.77 7.67 -0.45
CA ARG A 61 13.80 8.78 -0.52
C ARG A 61 12.88 8.66 -1.73
N ALA A 62 13.44 8.37 -2.91
CA ALA A 62 12.65 8.20 -4.12
C ALA A 62 11.65 7.03 -4.00
N GLU A 63 12.10 5.90 -3.46
CA GLU A 63 11.24 4.74 -3.22
C GLU A 63 10.13 5.01 -2.19
N LEU A 64 10.43 5.76 -1.13
CA LEU A 64 9.41 6.18 -0.16
C LEU A 64 8.36 7.12 -0.78
N ASP A 65 8.76 7.98 -1.73
CA ASP A 65 7.84 8.86 -2.45
C ASP A 65 6.96 8.08 -3.44
N LEU A 66 7.52 7.10 -4.15
CA LEU A 66 6.77 6.18 -5.01
C LEU A 66 5.75 5.37 -4.20
N LEU A 67 6.21 4.74 -3.11
CA LEU A 67 5.33 3.97 -2.23
C LEU A 67 4.16 4.79 -1.71
N GLN A 68 4.39 6.03 -1.27
CA GLN A 68 3.29 6.89 -0.80
C GLN A 68 2.28 7.18 -1.92
N LYS A 69 2.77 7.48 -3.13
CA LYS A 69 1.89 7.71 -4.29
C LYS A 69 1.06 6.47 -4.63
N ASP A 70 1.63 5.28 -4.51
CA ASP A 70 0.91 4.04 -4.81
C ASP A 70 -0.11 3.70 -3.72
N ILE A 71 0.21 3.97 -2.44
CA ILE A 71 -0.75 3.90 -1.32
C ILE A 71 -1.92 4.86 -1.56
N ASP A 72 -1.64 6.12 -1.93
CA ASP A 72 -2.68 7.12 -2.20
C ASP A 72 -3.56 6.71 -3.38
N SER A 73 -2.95 6.15 -4.43
CA SER A 73 -3.65 5.65 -5.61
C SER A 73 -4.54 4.45 -5.27
N TYR A 74 -4.03 3.53 -4.47
CA TYR A 74 -4.78 2.37 -3.98
C TYR A 74 -5.97 2.81 -3.13
N ARG A 75 -5.75 3.74 -2.18
CA ARG A 75 -6.82 4.29 -1.34
C ARG A 75 -7.90 4.99 -2.17
N ALA A 76 -7.51 5.80 -3.15
CA ALA A 76 -8.47 6.49 -4.01
C ALA A 76 -9.36 5.51 -4.80
N LEU A 77 -8.80 4.38 -5.25
CA LEU A 77 -9.58 3.31 -5.88
C LEU A 77 -10.53 2.64 -4.89
N VAL A 78 -10.04 2.29 -3.70
CA VAL A 78 -10.84 1.64 -2.65
C VAL A 78 -12.02 2.52 -2.22
N GLN A 79 -11.79 3.81 -1.98
CA GLN A 79 -12.83 4.79 -1.63
C GLN A 79 -13.82 5.05 -2.78
N GLY A 80 -13.41 4.80 -4.03
CA GLY A 80 -14.27 4.89 -5.20
C GLY A 80 -15.30 3.77 -5.31
N PHE A 81 -15.13 2.66 -4.57
CA PHE A 81 -16.09 1.56 -4.62
C PHE A 81 -17.30 1.80 -3.73
N ASN A 82 -18.49 1.55 -4.29
CA ASN A 82 -19.69 1.40 -3.50
C ASN A 82 -19.70 -0.02 -2.89
N VAL A 83 -19.83 -0.11 -1.57
CA VAL A 83 -19.92 -1.39 -0.86
C VAL A 83 -21.04 -2.29 -1.39
N THR A 84 -22.11 -1.69 -1.92
CA THR A 84 -23.23 -2.41 -2.54
C THR A 84 -22.82 -3.09 -3.85
N ASP A 85 -21.91 -2.47 -4.61
CA ASP A 85 -21.42 -3.03 -5.87
C ASP A 85 -20.49 -4.22 -5.61
N ILE A 86 -19.63 -4.12 -4.57
CA ILE A 86 -18.80 -5.24 -4.10
C ILE A 86 -19.67 -6.38 -3.54
N ALA A 87 -20.69 -6.05 -2.74
CA ALA A 87 -21.67 -7.04 -2.28
C ALA A 87 -22.39 -7.71 -3.47
N GLY A 88 -22.69 -6.96 -4.54
CA GLY A 88 -23.20 -7.51 -5.79
C GLY A 88 -22.28 -8.59 -6.39
N LEU A 89 -20.95 -8.37 -6.37
CA LEU A 89 -19.98 -9.37 -6.80
C LEU A 89 -20.05 -10.64 -5.92
N TYR A 90 -20.06 -10.49 -4.60
CA TYR A 90 -20.17 -11.64 -3.69
C TYR A 90 -21.48 -12.40 -3.83
N ALA A 91 -22.60 -11.70 -4.03
CA ALA A 91 -23.89 -12.32 -4.31
C ALA A 91 -23.85 -13.13 -5.61
N THR A 92 -23.20 -12.62 -6.67
CA THR A 92 -23.03 -13.37 -7.93
C THR A 92 -22.15 -14.62 -7.75
N ALA A 93 -21.24 -14.63 -6.77
CA ALA A 93 -20.44 -15.78 -6.39
C ALA A 93 -21.19 -16.80 -5.48
N GLY A 94 -22.48 -16.58 -5.20
CA GLY A 94 -23.34 -17.52 -4.47
C GLY A 94 -23.51 -17.19 -2.98
N ARG A 95 -23.10 -16.01 -2.52
CA ARG A 95 -23.40 -15.53 -1.15
C ARG A 95 -24.84 -15.04 -1.03
N THR A 96 -25.42 -15.14 0.16
CA THR A 96 -26.68 -14.42 0.44
C THR A 96 -26.41 -12.91 0.48
N ASN A 97 -27.44 -12.08 0.24
CA ASN A 97 -27.27 -10.62 0.24
C ASN A 97 -26.68 -10.09 1.57
N ASP A 98 -27.11 -10.65 2.71
CA ASP A 98 -26.61 -10.26 4.02
C ASP A 98 -25.13 -10.67 4.22
N GLN A 99 -24.76 -11.88 3.79
CA GLN A 99 -23.37 -12.35 3.84
C GLN A 99 -22.48 -11.52 2.91
N ALA A 100 -22.94 -11.27 1.68
CA ALA A 100 -22.22 -10.50 0.69
C ALA A 100 -21.94 -9.06 1.17
N LEU A 101 -22.93 -8.41 1.80
CA LEU A 101 -22.76 -7.07 2.35
C LEU A 101 -21.82 -7.06 3.56
N MET A 102 -21.87 -8.10 4.40
CA MET A 102 -20.99 -8.23 5.56
C MET A 102 -19.53 -8.45 5.13
N GLU A 103 -19.29 -9.38 4.19
CA GLU A 103 -17.98 -9.65 3.61
C GLU A 103 -17.41 -8.39 2.94
N ALA A 104 -18.21 -7.72 2.09
CA ALA A 104 -17.79 -6.47 1.43
C ALA A 104 -17.39 -5.37 2.42
N LYS A 105 -18.11 -5.22 3.54
CA LYS A 105 -17.74 -4.25 4.59
C LYS A 105 -16.48 -4.65 5.33
N GLY A 106 -16.33 -5.94 5.64
CA GLY A 106 -15.15 -6.48 6.30
C GLY A 106 -13.90 -6.23 5.47
N ASP A 107 -13.94 -6.61 4.20
CA ASP A 107 -12.79 -6.47 3.30
C ASP A 107 -12.38 -5.00 3.13
N LEU A 108 -13.33 -4.09 2.95
CA LEU A 108 -13.02 -2.66 2.87
C LEU A 108 -12.37 -2.13 4.15
N ALA A 109 -12.83 -2.59 5.32
CA ALA A 109 -12.25 -2.19 6.60
C ALA A 109 -10.83 -2.75 6.79
N ASP A 110 -10.61 -4.03 6.44
CA ASP A 110 -9.31 -4.69 6.52
C ASP A 110 -8.29 -4.04 5.56
N LEU A 111 -8.74 -3.65 4.37
CA LEU A 111 -7.92 -2.90 3.40
C LEU A 111 -7.48 -1.55 3.96
N GLU A 112 -8.41 -0.75 4.51
CA GLU A 112 -8.07 0.56 5.07
C GLU A 112 -7.13 0.42 6.28
N ALA A 113 -7.35 -0.59 7.13
CA ALA A 113 -6.46 -0.89 8.26
C ALA A 113 -5.05 -1.26 7.79
N SER A 114 -4.94 -2.09 6.76
CA SER A 114 -3.65 -2.50 6.17
C SER A 114 -2.89 -1.30 5.59
N LEU A 115 -3.57 -0.42 4.85
CA LEU A 115 -2.98 0.83 4.33
C LEU A 115 -2.50 1.74 5.45
N GLY A 116 -3.30 1.90 6.51
CA GLY A 116 -2.92 2.69 7.69
C GLY A 116 -1.62 2.20 8.35
N VAL A 117 -1.46 0.87 8.47
CA VAL A 117 -0.20 0.29 8.98
C VAL A 117 0.98 0.63 8.07
N MET A 118 0.82 0.52 6.74
CA MET A 118 1.90 0.83 5.80
C MET A 118 2.30 2.30 5.86
N GLU A 119 1.35 3.22 5.97
CA GLU A 119 1.64 4.65 6.10
C GLU A 119 2.42 4.99 7.37
N GLU A 120 2.03 4.41 8.51
CA GLU A 120 2.77 4.59 9.75
C GLU A 120 4.21 4.08 9.59
N ARG A 121 4.40 2.94 8.92
CA ARG A 121 5.75 2.42 8.62
C ARG A 121 6.55 3.33 7.68
N VAL A 122 5.91 3.93 6.68
CA VAL A 122 6.56 4.94 5.81
C VAL A 122 7.00 6.15 6.61
N LYS A 123 6.14 6.65 7.53
CA LYS A 123 6.49 7.77 8.43
C LYS A 123 7.66 7.43 9.34
N GLU A 124 7.68 6.23 9.93
CA GLU A 124 8.80 5.74 10.76
C GLU A 124 10.12 5.74 9.97
N VAL A 125 10.15 5.15 8.78
CA VAL A 125 11.38 5.11 7.95
C VAL A 125 11.83 6.50 7.54
N ARG A 126 10.89 7.40 7.21
CA ARG A 126 11.20 8.81 6.92
C ARG A 126 11.80 9.53 8.14
N ALA A 127 11.25 9.32 9.33
CA ALA A 127 11.77 9.89 10.56
C ALA A 127 13.20 9.37 10.84
N ASP A 128 13.44 8.06 10.69
CA ASP A 128 14.76 7.46 10.81
C ASP A 128 15.79 8.08 9.85
N LEU A 129 15.39 8.41 8.62
CA LEU A 129 16.28 9.08 7.65
C LEU A 129 16.62 10.52 8.02
N VAL A 130 15.66 11.24 8.60
CA VAL A 130 15.85 12.64 9.02
C VAL A 130 16.69 12.69 10.29
N TYR A 131 16.30 11.95 11.32
CA TYR A 131 16.91 12.03 12.67
C TYR A 131 18.10 11.09 12.89
N GLY A 132 18.18 9.98 12.15
CA GLY A 132 19.32 9.06 12.21
C GLY A 132 20.61 9.63 11.64
N ARG A 133 20.53 10.75 10.89
CA ARG A 133 21.68 11.46 10.33
C ARG A 133 22.38 12.35 11.36
N ASP A 134 21.63 12.94 12.29
CA ASP A 134 22.14 13.88 13.29
C ASP A 134 22.86 13.17 14.44
N SER A 135 22.38 11.99 14.83
CA SER A 135 22.95 11.19 15.93
C SER A 135 24.33 10.59 15.61
N ARG A 136 24.75 10.51 14.34
CA ARG A 136 26.12 10.06 13.96
C ARG A 136 27.12 11.20 13.76
N ARG A 137 26.68 12.46 13.72
CA ARG A 137 27.59 13.61 13.50
C ARG A 137 28.08 14.23 14.81
N GLY A 138 27.41 13.98 15.93
CA GLY A 138 27.74 14.56 17.25
C GLY A 138 28.87 13.88 18.04
N SER A 139 29.36 12.70 17.65
CA SER A 139 30.30 11.92 18.47
C SER A 139 31.78 12.03 18.08
N ARG A 140 32.19 13.05 17.30
CA ARG A 140 33.57 13.17 16.79
C ARG A 140 34.35 14.42 17.20
N THR A 141 33.90 15.13 18.24
CA THR A 141 34.64 16.25 18.84
C THR A 141 34.73 16.05 20.36
N GLY A 142 35.78 15.38 20.83
CA GLY A 142 36.00 15.12 22.25
C GLY A 142 37.13 14.13 22.46
N GLY A 143 38.36 14.58 22.25
CA GLY A 143 39.58 13.82 22.46
C GLY A 143 40.76 14.76 22.31
N GLU A 144 40.99 15.55 23.36
CA GLU A 144 42.26 16.23 23.64
C GLU A 144 43.41 15.23 23.80
#